data_AF-A0AB37C5C0-F1
#
_entry.id   AF-A0AB37C5C0-F1
#
_cell.length_a   1.000
_cell.length_b   1.000
_cell.length_c   1.000
_cell.angle_alpha   90.00
_cell.angle_beta   90.00
_cell.angle_gamma   90.00
#
_symmetry.space_group_name_H-M   'P 1'
#
loop_
_entity.id
_entity.type
_entity.pdbx_description
1 polymer ?
#
loop_
_entity_poly.entity_id
_entity_poly.type
_entity_poly.pdbx_seq_one_letter_code
_entity_poly.pdbx_strand_id
1 'polypeptide(L)'
;MLIPREKNINRKIGLFFTSSINKILSDMSWGIGSSEEEIKKYVITLPFLNDEICFTYMEKYIEELEYLHIEELEALHTKELEAYLGVTGLSDYQLTKDDNYIINRFKNLFNEGMAEFDTEESLSSFTVRELFGEEFIFRGKRIKSSDRKIGNIPFVTAGTCEMGISSYICREQINVFSRDSLTIDMFGNVFFRGYEYGADDHVTVLENNKNKFSRYVLQFIQPLIEKFIEGKFAYSRNFYPKDSYDIKIKLPINNGKLDSEFMEKFIIVVQKLVIKDLVICANKKIEAMKRLVYES
;
A
#
# COMPACT_ATOMS: atom_id res chain seq x y z
N MET A 1 -5.75 -35.87 24.15
CA MET A 1 -6.88 -34.90 24.19
C MET A 1 -7.27 -34.73 25.64
N LEU A 2 -7.13 -33.51 26.20
CA LEU A 2 -7.53 -33.20 27.57
C LEU A 2 -9.02 -32.82 27.57
N ILE A 3 -9.82 -33.47 28.42
CA ILE A 3 -11.26 -33.21 28.52
C ILE A 3 -11.54 -32.68 29.92
N PRO A 4 -12.16 -31.48 30.07
CA PRO A 4 -12.55 -30.96 31.37
C PRO A 4 -13.49 -31.91 32.11
N ARG A 5 -13.22 -32.13 33.40
CA ARG A 5 -14.12 -32.87 34.30
C ARG A 5 -15.33 -32.01 34.72
N GLU A 6 -15.13 -30.69 34.74
CA GLU A 6 -16.11 -29.63 35.05
C GLU A 6 -16.95 -29.28 33.80
N LYS A 7 -18.27 -29.12 33.94
CA LYS A 7 -19.18 -28.78 32.82
C LYS A 7 -19.33 -27.28 32.54
N ASN A 8 -18.84 -26.42 33.44
CA ASN A 8 -19.04 -24.96 33.38
C ASN A 8 -17.80 -24.19 32.88
N ILE A 9 -17.04 -24.75 31.92
CA ILE A 9 -15.90 -24.03 31.33
C ILE A 9 -16.39 -23.22 30.13
N ASN A 10 -16.38 -21.89 30.25
CA ASN A 10 -16.57 -20.98 29.12
C ASN A 10 -15.22 -20.61 28.48
N ARG A 11 -15.27 -19.76 27.43
CA ARG A 11 -14.08 -19.32 26.68
C ARG A 11 -13.00 -18.72 27.60
N LYS A 12 -13.38 -17.78 28.48
CA LYS A 12 -12.45 -17.07 29.38
C LYS A 12 -11.77 -18.05 30.34
N ILE A 13 -12.54 -18.92 30.99
CA ILE A 13 -12.00 -19.97 31.87
C ILE A 13 -11.07 -20.91 31.08
N GLY A 14 -11.45 -21.31 29.87
CA GLY A 14 -10.63 -22.15 28.99
C GLY A 14 -9.30 -21.49 28.58
N LEU A 15 -9.31 -20.18 28.33
CA LEU A 15 -8.10 -19.39 28.04
C LEU A 15 -7.17 -19.31 29.24
N PHE A 16 -7.72 -19.13 30.45
CA PHE A 16 -6.95 -19.16 31.69
C PHE A 16 -6.22 -20.48 31.84
N PHE A 17 -6.94 -21.59 31.77
CA PHE A 17 -6.35 -22.93 31.86
C PHE A 17 -5.30 -23.17 30.79
N THR A 18 -5.59 -22.80 29.54
CA THR A 18 -4.67 -22.98 28.42
C THR A 18 -3.38 -22.19 28.64
N SER A 19 -3.49 -20.95 29.13
CA SER A 19 -2.34 -20.10 29.43
C SER A 19 -1.49 -20.66 30.57
N SER A 20 -2.13 -21.14 31.65
CA SER A 20 -1.44 -21.80 32.77
C SER A 20 -0.74 -23.09 32.34
N ILE A 21 -1.40 -23.90 31.51
CA ILE A 21 -0.83 -25.14 30.96
C ILE A 21 0.35 -24.80 30.05
N ASN A 22 0.19 -23.89 29.08
CA ASN A 22 1.26 -23.50 28.17
C ASN A 22 2.50 -22.97 28.91
N LYS A 23 2.30 -22.25 30.02
CA LYS A 23 3.42 -21.77 30.84
C LYS A 23 4.20 -22.91 31.50
N ILE A 24 3.53 -24.00 31.87
CA ILE A 24 4.19 -25.18 32.44
C ILE A 24 4.86 -26.01 31.34
N LEU A 25 4.21 -26.11 30.18
CA LEU A 25 4.73 -26.84 29.03
C LEU A 25 5.87 -26.08 28.30
N SER A 26 6.09 -24.79 28.58
CA SER A 26 7.14 -24.00 27.89
C SER A 26 8.55 -24.54 28.09
N ASP A 27 8.76 -25.30 29.16
CA ASP A 27 10.06 -25.86 29.51
C ASP A 27 10.27 -27.27 28.89
N MET A 28 9.28 -27.78 28.15
CA MET A 28 9.38 -29.05 27.44
C MET A 28 10.13 -28.90 26.12
N SER A 29 10.91 -29.92 25.78
CA SER A 29 11.61 -30.04 24.50
C SER A 29 11.55 -31.49 24.00
N TRP A 30 12.00 -31.74 22.77
CA TRP A 30 12.03 -33.09 22.21
C TRP A 30 12.83 -34.04 23.13
N GLY A 31 12.13 -34.98 23.77
CA GLY A 31 12.71 -35.98 24.67
C GLY A 31 12.67 -35.67 26.16
N ILE A 32 12.14 -34.51 26.60
CA ILE A 32 12.04 -34.13 28.02
C ILE A 32 10.59 -33.73 28.35
N GLY A 33 9.97 -34.36 29.36
CA GLY A 33 8.67 -33.97 29.92
C GLY A 33 7.44 -34.36 29.09
N SER A 34 7.62 -35.02 27.95
CA SER A 34 6.59 -35.28 26.94
C SER A 34 5.90 -36.65 27.06
N SER A 35 6.28 -37.47 28.04
CA SER A 35 5.62 -38.75 28.33
C SER A 35 4.34 -38.57 29.15
N GLU A 36 3.36 -39.48 29.01
CA GLU A 36 2.10 -39.41 29.75
C GLU A 36 2.31 -39.46 31.28
N GLU A 37 3.33 -40.19 31.73
CA GLU A 37 3.71 -40.28 33.15
C GLU A 37 4.34 -38.99 33.69
N GLU A 38 5.07 -38.24 32.85
CA GLU A 38 5.61 -36.94 33.23
C GLU A 38 4.53 -35.87 33.24
N ILE A 39 3.63 -35.87 32.25
CA ILE A 39 2.51 -34.91 32.16
C ILE A 39 1.62 -34.99 33.42
N LYS A 40 1.40 -36.20 33.97
CA LYS A 40 0.62 -36.42 35.20
C LYS A 40 1.27 -35.83 36.47
N LYS A 41 2.57 -35.50 36.44
CA LYS A 41 3.29 -34.92 37.60
C LYS A 41 3.15 -33.41 37.69
N TYR A 42 2.74 -32.75 36.61
CA TYR A 42 2.57 -31.30 36.61
C TYR A 42 1.29 -30.90 37.33
N VAL A 43 1.43 -29.95 38.25
CA VAL A 43 0.32 -29.39 39.03
C VAL A 43 0.11 -27.96 38.58
N ILE A 44 -1.14 -27.62 38.27
CA ILE A 44 -1.54 -26.25 37.94
C ILE A 44 -2.12 -25.62 39.19
N THR A 45 -1.57 -24.48 39.60
CA THR A 45 -2.14 -23.69 40.70
C THR A 45 -3.30 -22.87 40.17
N LEU A 46 -4.46 -22.98 40.80
CA LEU A 46 -5.67 -22.24 40.46
C LEU A 46 -6.04 -21.28 41.60
N PRO A 47 -6.76 -20.19 41.30
CA PRO A 47 -7.35 -19.31 42.32
C PRO A 47 -8.44 -20.04 43.10
N PHE A 48 -8.45 -19.88 44.43
CA PHE A 48 -9.47 -20.43 45.34
C PHE A 48 -10.09 -19.33 46.19
N LEU A 49 -11.37 -19.49 46.54
CA LEU A 49 -12.09 -18.68 47.52
C LEU A 49 -12.96 -19.62 48.37
N ASN A 50 -12.81 -19.57 49.70
CA ASN A 50 -13.52 -20.46 50.63
C ASN A 50 -13.37 -21.96 50.28
N ASP A 51 -12.13 -22.40 50.00
CA ASP A 51 -11.77 -23.78 49.60
C ASP A 51 -12.40 -24.29 48.30
N GLU A 52 -13.06 -23.42 47.52
CA GLU A 52 -13.61 -23.72 46.19
C GLU A 52 -12.84 -22.97 45.09
N ILE A 53 -12.76 -23.55 43.89
CA ILE A 53 -12.12 -22.92 42.74
C ILE A 53 -12.88 -21.64 42.37
N CYS A 54 -12.16 -20.52 42.30
CA CYS A 54 -12.73 -19.21 42.01
C CYS A 54 -12.77 -18.94 40.49
N PHE A 55 -13.74 -19.54 39.80
CA PHE A 55 -13.92 -19.34 38.35
C PHE A 55 -14.22 -17.88 37.99
N THR A 56 -14.95 -17.17 38.84
CA THR A 56 -15.27 -15.75 38.67
C THR A 56 -14.02 -14.86 38.66
N TYR A 57 -12.98 -15.23 39.41
CA TYR A 57 -11.68 -14.56 39.33
C TYR A 57 -11.00 -14.83 37.98
N MET A 58 -10.99 -16.09 37.51
CA MET A 58 -10.37 -16.43 36.22
C MET A 58 -11.01 -15.66 35.06
N GLU A 59 -12.34 -15.54 35.07
CA GLU A 59 -13.10 -14.77 34.08
C GLU A 59 -12.71 -13.30 34.10
N LYS A 60 -12.76 -12.66 35.28
CA LYS A 60 -12.38 -11.25 35.45
C LYS A 60 -10.92 -11.00 35.06
N TYR A 61 -10.02 -11.90 35.42
CA TYR A 61 -8.61 -11.78 35.08
C TYR A 61 -8.37 -11.83 33.57
N ILE A 62 -9.01 -12.76 32.85
CA ILE A 62 -8.89 -12.82 31.38
C ILE A 62 -9.55 -11.61 30.73
N GLU A 63 -10.69 -11.15 31.23
CA GLU A 63 -11.34 -9.94 30.73
C GLU A 63 -10.48 -8.68 30.92
N GLU A 64 -9.84 -8.52 32.08
CA GLU A 64 -8.88 -7.44 32.33
C GLU A 64 -7.67 -7.52 31.38
N LEU A 65 -7.12 -8.72 31.14
CA LEU A 65 -6.01 -8.90 30.21
C LEU A 65 -6.40 -8.59 28.76
N GLU A 66 -7.57 -9.06 28.31
CA GLU A 66 -8.07 -8.78 26.96
C GLU A 66 -8.33 -7.28 26.78
N TYR A 67 -8.88 -6.61 27.79
CA TYR A 67 -9.06 -5.16 27.81
C TYR A 67 -7.72 -4.41 27.68
N LEU A 68 -6.75 -4.73 28.54
CA LEU A 68 -5.44 -4.08 28.54
C LEU A 68 -4.70 -4.30 27.21
N HIS A 69 -4.81 -5.50 26.64
CA HIS A 69 -4.17 -5.81 25.36
C HIS A 69 -4.79 -5.01 24.20
N ILE A 70 -6.11 -4.85 24.18
CA ILE A 70 -6.78 -3.99 23.19
C ILE A 70 -6.32 -2.54 23.34
N GLU A 71 -6.27 -2.02 24.57
CA GLU A 71 -5.84 -0.65 24.84
C GLU A 71 -4.39 -0.40 24.36
N GLU A 72 -3.48 -1.36 24.61
CA GLU A 72 -2.09 -1.28 24.15
C GLU A 72 -1.99 -1.29 22.61
N LEU A 73 -2.71 -2.20 21.95
CA LEU A 73 -2.72 -2.29 20.49
C LEU A 73 -3.28 -1.02 19.84
N GLU A 74 -4.32 -0.41 20.42
CA GLU A 74 -4.89 0.85 19.95
C GLU A 74 -3.91 2.01 20.07
N ALA A 75 -3.24 2.12 21.21
CA ALA A 75 -2.24 3.15 21.44
C ALA A 75 -1.07 3.00 20.45
N LEU A 76 -0.59 1.77 20.23
CA LEU A 76 0.49 1.48 19.29
C LEU A 76 0.08 1.82 17.85
N HIS A 77 -1.09 1.35 17.41
CA HIS A 77 -1.57 1.59 16.05
C HIS A 77 -1.78 3.09 15.80
N THR A 78 -2.40 3.80 16.73
CA THR A 78 -2.63 5.25 16.61
C THR A 78 -1.32 5.99 16.48
N LYS A 79 -0.33 5.65 17.32
CA LYS A 79 1.00 6.25 17.29
C LYS A 79 1.73 5.97 15.97
N GLU A 80 1.71 4.73 15.47
CA GLU A 80 2.34 4.36 14.20
C GLU A 80 1.69 5.09 13.01
N LEU A 81 0.36 5.17 13.00
CA LEU A 81 -0.39 5.86 11.95
C LEU A 81 -0.12 7.37 11.98
N GLU A 82 -0.15 8.01 13.15
CA GLU A 82 0.16 9.43 13.32
C GLU A 82 1.59 9.75 12.90
N ALA A 83 2.56 8.91 13.28
CA ALA A 83 3.95 9.07 12.87
C ALA A 83 4.10 8.96 11.34
N TYR A 84 3.45 7.97 10.73
CA TYR A 84 3.47 7.79 9.28
C TYR A 84 2.84 8.98 8.55
N LEU A 85 1.63 9.39 8.95
CA LEU A 85 0.94 10.54 8.35
C LEU A 85 1.70 11.85 8.55
N GLY A 86 2.34 12.03 9.70
CA GLY A 86 3.20 13.17 9.99
C GLY A 86 4.44 13.23 9.09
N VAL A 87 5.20 12.14 8.99
CA VAL A 87 6.43 12.08 8.18
C VAL A 87 6.14 12.16 6.68
N THR A 88 4.99 11.63 6.24
CA THR A 88 4.58 11.68 4.82
C THR A 88 3.87 12.98 4.44
N GLY A 89 3.53 13.85 5.41
CA GLY A 89 2.76 15.08 5.17
C GLY A 89 1.30 14.82 4.80
N LEU A 90 0.78 13.66 5.14
CA LEU A 90 -0.56 13.16 4.78
C LEU A 90 -1.59 13.31 5.92
N SER A 91 -1.26 14.10 6.95
CA SER A 91 -2.11 14.30 8.12
C SER A 91 -3.39 15.09 7.84
N ASP A 92 -3.39 15.97 6.84
CA ASP A 92 -4.60 16.66 6.38
C ASP A 92 -5.32 15.84 5.30
N TYR A 93 -6.23 14.97 5.73
CA TYR A 93 -7.11 14.18 4.86
C TYR A 93 -8.58 14.58 4.97
N GLN A 94 -8.88 15.72 5.59
CA GLN A 94 -10.25 16.24 5.64
C GLN A 94 -10.55 17.01 4.36
N LEU A 95 -11.68 16.67 3.74
CA LEU A 95 -12.11 17.32 2.51
C LEU A 95 -12.68 18.71 2.81
N THR A 96 -12.15 19.70 2.12
CA THR A 96 -12.62 21.08 2.15
C THR A 96 -13.69 21.34 1.08
N LYS A 97 -14.25 22.55 1.06
CA LYS A 97 -15.13 22.99 -0.03
C LYS A 97 -14.39 23.03 -1.37
N ASP A 98 -13.11 23.44 -1.35
CA ASP A 98 -12.26 23.47 -2.54
C ASP A 98 -12.00 22.05 -3.07
N ASP A 99 -11.71 21.10 -2.18
CA ASP A 99 -11.50 19.69 -2.58
C ASP A 99 -12.73 19.12 -3.30
N ASN A 100 -13.94 19.42 -2.80
CA ASN A 100 -15.19 19.03 -3.44
C ASN A 100 -15.40 19.71 -4.80
N TYR A 101 -15.00 20.98 -4.92
CA TYR A 101 -15.01 21.70 -6.20
C TYR A 101 -14.08 21.01 -7.22
N ILE A 102 -12.87 20.65 -6.82
CA ILE A 102 -11.88 19.94 -7.67
C ILE A 102 -12.43 18.58 -8.13
N ILE A 103 -13.06 17.80 -7.25
CA ILE A 103 -13.69 16.51 -7.60
C ILE A 103 -14.81 16.72 -8.63
N ASN A 104 -15.68 17.70 -8.41
CA ASN A 104 -16.79 17.97 -9.31
C ASN A 104 -16.29 18.49 -10.67
N ARG A 105 -15.26 19.35 -10.66
CA ARG A 105 -14.59 19.81 -11.88
C ARG A 105 -14.04 18.65 -12.69
N PHE A 106 -13.35 17.69 -12.06
CA PHE A 106 -12.88 16.49 -12.76
C PHE A 106 -14.03 15.68 -13.37
N LYS A 107 -15.11 15.44 -12.61
CA LYS A 107 -16.29 14.72 -13.11
C LYS A 107 -16.91 15.42 -14.33
N ASN A 108 -17.01 16.75 -14.30
CA ASN A 108 -17.56 17.52 -15.41
C ASN A 108 -16.64 17.48 -16.65
N LEU A 109 -15.33 17.54 -16.46
CA LEU A 109 -14.37 17.49 -17.58
C LEU A 109 -14.32 16.11 -18.25
N PHE A 110 -14.46 15.02 -17.50
CA PHE A 110 -14.23 13.65 -17.98
C PHE A 110 -15.50 12.80 -18.15
N ASN A 111 -16.69 13.29 -17.79
CA ASN A 111 -17.96 12.62 -18.12
C ASN A 111 -18.48 13.10 -19.48
N GLU A 112 -18.74 12.17 -20.39
CA GLU A 112 -19.35 12.43 -21.70
C GLU A 112 -20.86 12.71 -21.54
N GLY A 113 -21.20 13.93 -21.11
CA GLY A 113 -22.58 14.41 -21.06
C GLY A 113 -22.81 15.42 -19.94
N MET A 114 -23.04 16.69 -20.33
CA MET A 114 -23.20 17.91 -19.51
C MET A 114 -21.85 18.62 -19.27
N ALA A 115 -21.60 19.85 -19.70
CA ALA A 115 -22.40 20.90 -20.33
C ALA A 115 -21.48 21.76 -21.21
N GLU A 116 -22.06 22.53 -22.14
CA GLU A 116 -21.39 23.68 -22.75
C GLU A 116 -20.88 24.58 -21.63
N PHE A 117 -19.56 24.57 -21.43
CA PHE A 117 -18.92 25.57 -20.60
C PHE A 117 -18.70 26.80 -21.46
N ASP A 118 -19.29 27.92 -21.05
CA ASP A 118 -18.94 29.27 -21.50
C ASP A 118 -17.61 29.72 -20.87
N THR A 119 -16.64 28.80 -20.76
CA THR A 119 -15.33 29.03 -20.13
C THR A 119 -14.22 28.46 -21.01
N GLU A 120 -13.04 29.09 -20.98
CA GLU A 120 -11.82 28.66 -21.69
C GLU A 120 -11.23 27.32 -21.18
N GLU A 121 -11.98 26.59 -20.35
CA GLU A 121 -11.59 25.30 -19.76
C GLU A 121 -12.12 24.13 -20.58
N SER A 122 -11.24 23.21 -20.97
CA SER A 122 -11.63 22.04 -21.76
C SER A 122 -10.58 20.93 -21.68
N LEU A 123 -10.83 19.81 -22.35
CA LEU A 123 -9.82 18.78 -22.58
C LEU A 123 -9.17 19.00 -23.95
N SER A 124 -7.84 19.02 -23.99
CA SER A 124 -7.08 19.01 -25.24
C SER A 124 -6.25 17.74 -25.37
N SER A 125 -6.00 17.32 -26.61
CA SER A 125 -5.20 16.12 -26.90
C SER A 125 -3.72 16.47 -26.94
N PHE A 126 -2.91 15.69 -26.25
CA PHE A 126 -1.45 15.79 -26.26
C PHE A 126 -0.84 14.42 -26.56
N THR A 127 0.21 14.40 -27.36
CA THR A 127 1.05 13.22 -27.53
C THR A 127 2.10 13.12 -26.42
N VAL A 128 2.50 11.91 -26.06
CA VAL A 128 3.64 11.71 -25.14
C VAL A 128 4.91 12.38 -25.69
N ARG A 129 5.12 12.38 -27.02
CA ARG A 129 6.23 13.10 -27.65
C ARG A 129 6.18 14.61 -27.34
N GLU A 130 5.02 15.26 -27.48
CA GLU A 130 4.87 16.70 -27.16
C GLU A 130 5.06 16.99 -25.66
N LEU A 131 4.63 16.07 -24.80
CA LEU A 131 4.71 16.26 -23.35
C LEU A 131 6.13 16.12 -22.83
N PHE A 132 6.86 15.07 -23.23
CA PHE A 132 8.17 14.74 -22.69
C PHE A 132 9.35 15.18 -23.57
N GLY A 133 9.16 15.24 -24.90
CA GLY A 133 10.26 15.39 -25.87
C GLY A 133 10.85 14.03 -26.24
N GLU A 134 11.10 13.80 -27.54
CA GLU A 134 11.63 12.53 -28.05
C GLU A 134 13.01 12.20 -27.47
N GLU A 135 13.82 13.22 -27.20
CA GLU A 135 15.16 13.15 -26.64
C GLU A 135 15.20 12.75 -25.16
N PHE A 136 14.06 12.77 -24.47
CA PHE A 136 13.89 12.35 -23.07
C PHE A 136 13.17 11.00 -22.94
N ILE A 137 13.04 10.28 -24.05
CA ILE A 137 12.44 8.95 -24.09
C ILE A 137 13.55 7.94 -24.34
N PHE A 138 13.86 7.15 -23.33
CA PHE A 138 15.00 6.23 -23.34
C PHE A 138 14.55 4.79 -23.33
N ARG A 139 15.47 3.93 -23.78
CA ARG A 139 15.41 2.50 -23.51
C ARG A 139 16.37 2.17 -22.38
N GLY A 140 15.97 1.30 -21.46
CA GLY A 140 16.89 0.74 -20.48
C GLY A 140 17.96 -0.15 -21.12
N LYS A 141 18.81 -0.75 -20.28
CA LYS A 141 19.95 -1.56 -20.68
C LYS A 141 19.87 -2.94 -20.04
N ARG A 142 20.00 -3.98 -20.87
CA ARG A 142 20.04 -5.37 -20.43
C ARG A 142 21.22 -5.63 -19.49
N ILE A 143 20.93 -6.24 -18.35
CA ILE A 143 21.94 -6.88 -17.49
C ILE A 143 21.44 -8.28 -17.11
N LYS A 144 22.19 -9.32 -17.53
CA LYS A 144 21.88 -10.71 -17.17
C LYS A 144 21.93 -10.88 -15.66
N SER A 145 21.03 -11.68 -15.10
CA SER A 145 20.94 -11.87 -13.65
C SER A 145 22.25 -12.37 -13.03
N SER A 146 23.03 -13.20 -13.74
CA SER A 146 24.35 -13.68 -13.31
C SER A 146 25.40 -12.57 -13.16
N ASP A 147 25.24 -11.47 -13.90
CA ASP A 147 26.23 -10.41 -14.02
C ASP A 147 25.88 -9.20 -13.12
N ARG A 148 24.73 -9.25 -12.44
CA ARG A 148 24.27 -8.21 -11.51
C ARG A 148 25.11 -8.28 -10.23
N LYS A 149 25.74 -7.17 -9.89
CA LYS A 149 26.41 -6.97 -8.61
C LYS A 149 25.42 -6.31 -7.66
N ILE A 150 25.35 -6.84 -6.44
CA ILE A 150 24.48 -6.32 -5.38
C ILE A 150 24.80 -4.84 -5.12
N GLY A 151 23.77 -4.02 -5.00
CA GLY A 151 23.89 -2.62 -4.64
C GLY A 151 22.59 -2.07 -4.07
N ASN A 152 22.36 -0.76 -4.21
CA ASN A 152 21.21 -0.06 -3.65
C ASN A 152 20.30 0.61 -4.70
N ILE A 153 20.61 0.49 -5.99
CA ILE A 153 19.77 1.04 -7.07
C ILE A 153 18.72 0.00 -7.46
N PRO A 154 17.42 0.29 -7.32
CA PRO A 154 16.36 -0.59 -7.84
C PRO A 154 16.53 -0.80 -9.34
N PHE A 155 16.56 -2.07 -9.78
CA PHE A 155 16.61 -2.43 -11.19
C PHE A 155 15.25 -2.92 -11.66
N VAL A 156 14.60 -2.11 -12.49
CA VAL A 156 13.24 -2.37 -12.97
C VAL A 156 13.26 -3.14 -14.29
N THR A 157 12.46 -4.20 -14.35
CA THR A 157 12.25 -5.06 -15.53
C THR A 157 10.76 -5.09 -15.88
N ALA A 158 10.40 -5.84 -16.93
CA ALA A 158 8.99 -6.09 -17.24
C ALA A 158 8.29 -6.91 -16.15
N GLY A 159 7.03 -6.59 -15.90
CA GLY A 159 6.19 -7.24 -14.89
C GLY A 159 5.60 -6.26 -13.87
N THR A 160 4.57 -6.72 -13.17
CA THR A 160 3.78 -5.90 -12.23
C THR A 160 4.13 -6.15 -10.76
N CYS A 161 4.76 -7.28 -10.44
CA CYS A 161 5.21 -7.58 -9.07
C CYS A 161 6.21 -6.52 -8.60
N GLU A 162 5.98 -5.93 -7.43
CA GLU A 162 6.76 -4.81 -6.90
C GLU A 162 6.97 -3.67 -7.92
N MET A 163 5.97 -3.42 -8.77
CA MET A 163 6.06 -2.45 -9.87
C MET A 163 7.25 -2.73 -10.81
N GLY A 164 7.62 -3.99 -10.98
CA GLY A 164 8.70 -4.43 -11.87
C GLY A 164 10.10 -4.38 -11.25
N ILE A 165 10.25 -4.08 -9.95
CA ILE A 165 11.57 -4.20 -9.30
C ILE A 165 11.97 -5.68 -9.25
N SER A 166 13.14 -6.00 -9.81
CA SER A 166 13.63 -7.39 -9.86
C SER A 166 14.82 -7.66 -8.93
N SER A 167 15.62 -6.64 -8.63
CA SER A 167 16.81 -6.71 -7.78
C SER A 167 17.33 -5.31 -7.48
N TYR A 168 18.23 -5.20 -6.51
CA TYR A 168 19.00 -3.97 -6.26
C TYR A 168 20.43 -4.15 -6.76
N ILE A 169 20.88 -3.26 -7.65
CA ILE A 169 22.18 -3.38 -8.33
C ILE A 169 23.10 -2.20 -8.01
N CYS A 170 24.39 -2.45 -8.24
CA CYS A 170 25.47 -1.47 -8.12
C CYS A 170 25.30 -0.36 -9.18
N ARG A 171 25.38 0.91 -8.74
CA ARG A 171 25.14 2.11 -9.57
C ARG A 171 26.01 2.13 -10.82
N GLU A 172 27.25 1.68 -10.71
CA GLU A 172 28.26 1.68 -11.76
C GLU A 172 27.93 0.72 -12.93
N GLN A 173 26.95 -0.18 -12.77
CA GLN A 173 26.57 -1.14 -13.81
C GLN A 173 25.56 -0.60 -14.83
N ILE A 174 24.82 0.45 -14.46
CA ILE A 174 23.63 0.89 -15.18
C ILE A 174 23.58 2.42 -15.29
N ASN A 175 22.91 2.92 -16.33
CA ASN A 175 22.52 4.31 -16.34
C ASN A 175 21.41 4.52 -15.31
N VAL A 176 21.61 5.43 -14.35
CA VAL A 176 20.60 5.73 -13.34
C VAL A 176 19.71 6.84 -13.86
N PHE A 177 18.41 6.55 -13.93
CA PHE A 177 17.38 7.50 -14.29
C PHE A 177 16.91 8.27 -13.06
N SER A 178 16.55 9.53 -13.29
CA SER A 178 16.09 10.43 -12.25
C SER A 178 14.75 9.98 -11.67
N ARG A 179 14.54 10.30 -10.39
CA ARG A 179 13.20 10.22 -9.76
C ARG A 179 12.21 11.14 -10.47
N ASP A 180 10.94 10.96 -10.15
CA ASP A 180 9.80 11.66 -10.75
C ASP A 180 9.81 11.51 -12.27
N SER A 181 9.80 10.26 -12.73
CA SER A 181 9.69 9.86 -14.13
C SER A 181 8.67 8.73 -14.30
N LEU A 182 8.31 8.41 -15.55
CA LEU A 182 7.42 7.27 -15.86
C LEU A 182 8.19 6.17 -16.57
N THR A 183 7.80 4.92 -16.35
CA THR A 183 8.31 3.77 -17.09
C THR A 183 7.17 3.00 -17.74
N ILE A 184 7.38 2.53 -18.96
CA ILE A 184 6.47 1.62 -19.67
C ILE A 184 7.23 0.33 -19.97
N ASP A 185 6.77 -0.80 -19.46
CA ASP A 185 7.38 -2.09 -19.78
C ASP A 185 6.93 -2.64 -21.15
N MET A 186 7.54 -3.75 -21.57
CA MET A 186 7.24 -4.39 -22.86
C MET A 186 5.77 -4.82 -23.04
N PHE A 187 5.00 -4.97 -21.96
CA PHE A 187 3.58 -5.33 -21.99
C PHE A 187 2.66 -4.11 -21.91
N GLY A 188 3.22 -2.91 -21.79
CA GLY A 188 2.46 -1.67 -21.67
C GLY A 188 2.03 -1.34 -20.24
N ASN A 189 2.60 -1.97 -19.21
CA ASN A 189 2.37 -1.56 -17.83
C ASN A 189 3.11 -0.24 -17.57
N VAL A 190 2.40 0.76 -17.03
CA VAL A 190 2.97 2.10 -16.82
C VAL A 190 3.13 2.35 -15.33
N PHE A 191 4.32 2.75 -14.89
CA PHE A 191 4.59 3.04 -13.48
C PHE A 191 5.20 4.42 -13.31
N PHE A 192 4.75 5.12 -12.27
CA PHE A 192 5.43 6.30 -11.75
C PHE A 192 6.61 5.88 -10.87
N ARG A 193 7.76 6.55 -11.03
CA ARG A 193 8.99 6.27 -10.28
C ARG A 193 9.35 7.46 -9.40
N GLY A 194 9.03 7.39 -8.11
CA GLY A 194 9.34 8.43 -7.12
C GLY A 194 10.77 8.36 -6.54
N TYR A 195 11.64 7.53 -7.11
CA TYR A 195 12.99 7.24 -6.64
C TYR A 195 13.93 7.09 -7.85
N GLU A 196 15.25 7.14 -7.63
CA GLU A 196 16.23 6.85 -8.69
C GLU A 196 16.30 5.35 -8.96
N TYR A 197 16.51 4.94 -10.21
CA TYR A 197 16.47 3.52 -10.61
C TYR A 197 17.31 3.26 -11.86
N GLY A 198 17.65 1.99 -12.07
CA GLY A 198 18.12 1.48 -13.37
C GLY A 198 17.00 0.72 -14.06
N ALA A 199 16.98 0.71 -15.39
CA ALA A 199 15.95 0.04 -16.18
C ALA A 199 16.52 -0.99 -17.15
N ASP A 200 15.84 -2.12 -17.33
CA ASP A 200 16.16 -3.18 -18.31
C ASP A 200 15.84 -2.77 -19.75
N ASP A 201 16.38 -3.50 -20.73
CA ASP A 201 16.12 -3.26 -22.16
C ASP A 201 14.66 -3.48 -22.58
N HIS A 202 13.82 -4.10 -21.75
CA HIS A 202 12.37 -4.20 -21.95
C HIS A 202 11.58 -3.06 -21.32
N VAL A 203 12.24 -2.02 -20.81
CA VAL A 203 11.60 -0.87 -20.19
C VAL A 203 11.92 0.39 -20.99
N THR A 204 10.87 1.10 -21.37
CA THR A 204 10.94 2.46 -21.89
C THR A 204 10.82 3.43 -20.73
N VAL A 205 11.70 4.43 -20.68
CA VAL A 205 11.70 5.49 -19.66
C VAL A 205 11.24 6.79 -20.31
N LEU A 206 10.23 7.43 -19.72
CA LEU A 206 9.82 8.79 -20.03
C LEU A 206 10.40 9.70 -18.93
N GLU A 207 11.56 10.28 -19.20
CA GLU A 207 12.25 11.12 -18.22
C GLU A 207 11.61 12.51 -18.17
N ASN A 208 11.43 13.03 -16.96
CA ASN A 208 10.84 14.35 -16.74
C ASN A 208 11.89 15.45 -16.97
N ASN A 209 12.04 15.83 -18.23
CA ASN A 209 12.96 16.88 -18.68
C ASN A 209 12.94 18.11 -17.76
N LYS A 210 14.09 18.43 -17.13
CA LYS A 210 14.28 19.63 -16.29
C LYS A 210 13.20 19.83 -15.22
N ASN A 211 12.58 18.75 -14.73
CA ASN A 211 11.45 18.81 -13.79
C ASN A 211 10.28 19.64 -14.33
N LYS A 212 9.99 19.55 -15.64
CA LYS A 212 8.87 20.24 -16.30
C LYS A 212 7.53 19.97 -15.61
N PHE A 213 7.33 18.75 -15.13
CA PHE A 213 6.13 18.33 -14.42
C PHE A 213 6.44 18.05 -12.96
N SER A 214 5.53 18.41 -12.06
CA SER A 214 5.61 17.90 -10.69
C SER A 214 5.26 16.41 -10.64
N ARG A 215 5.58 15.77 -9.51
CA ARG A 215 5.22 14.38 -9.28
C ARG A 215 3.71 14.11 -9.40
N TYR A 216 2.88 15.06 -9.00
CA TYR A 216 1.43 14.92 -9.03
C TYR A 216 0.92 15.01 -10.47
N VAL A 217 1.48 15.90 -11.30
CA VAL A 217 1.15 15.92 -12.73
C VAL A 217 1.53 14.60 -13.42
N LEU A 218 2.69 14.03 -13.10
CA LEU A 218 3.09 12.72 -13.63
C LEU A 218 2.16 11.60 -13.18
N GLN A 219 1.73 11.61 -11.91
CA GLN A 219 0.74 10.66 -11.38
C GLN A 219 -0.64 10.83 -12.01
N PHE A 220 -1.00 12.05 -12.45
CA PHE A 220 -2.22 12.29 -13.22
C PHE A 220 -2.10 11.74 -14.65
N ILE A 221 -0.94 11.91 -15.29
CA ILE A 221 -0.69 11.48 -16.67
C ILE A 221 -0.56 9.95 -16.78
N GLN A 222 0.11 9.31 -15.82
CA GLN A 222 0.40 7.86 -15.81
C GLN A 222 -0.82 6.98 -16.15
N PRO A 223 -1.96 7.07 -15.46
CA PRO A 223 -3.10 6.19 -15.73
C PRO A 223 -3.75 6.48 -17.08
N LEU A 224 -3.63 7.69 -17.62
CA LEU A 224 -4.16 8.03 -18.95
C LEU A 224 -3.34 7.37 -20.06
N ILE A 225 -2.01 7.34 -19.91
CA ILE A 225 -1.12 6.61 -20.82
C ILE A 225 -1.43 5.11 -20.75
N GLU A 226 -1.48 4.57 -19.53
CA GLU A 226 -1.77 3.15 -19.29
C GLU A 226 -3.10 2.74 -19.93
N LYS A 227 -4.15 3.52 -19.69
CA LYS A 227 -5.47 3.26 -20.26
C LYS A 227 -5.47 3.31 -21.79
N PHE A 228 -4.69 4.21 -22.39
CA PHE A 228 -4.58 4.28 -23.84
C PHE A 228 -3.91 3.03 -24.43
N ILE A 229 -2.93 2.43 -23.76
CA ILE A 229 -2.16 1.29 -24.28
C ILE A 229 -2.62 -0.07 -23.74
N GLU A 230 -3.59 -0.09 -22.83
CA GLU A 230 -4.16 -1.29 -22.22
C GLU A 230 -4.52 -2.35 -23.28
N GLY A 231 -3.98 -3.56 -23.10
CA GLY A 231 -4.24 -4.71 -23.98
C GLY A 231 -3.63 -4.63 -25.38
N LYS A 232 -2.82 -3.61 -25.72
CA LYS A 232 -2.24 -3.46 -27.07
C LYS A 232 -0.92 -4.21 -27.28
N PHE A 233 -0.28 -4.67 -26.21
CA PHE A 233 1.07 -5.25 -26.22
C PHE A 233 1.12 -6.60 -25.51
N ALA A 234 2.00 -7.48 -25.98
CA ALA A 234 2.16 -8.86 -25.51
C ALA A 234 3.53 -9.39 -25.94
N TYR A 235 3.91 -10.62 -25.57
CA TYR A 235 5.18 -11.23 -26.02
C TYR A 235 5.39 -11.22 -27.54
N SER A 236 4.31 -11.34 -28.33
CA SER A 236 4.38 -11.29 -29.79
C SER A 236 4.48 -9.86 -30.35
N ARG A 237 4.25 -8.84 -29.51
CA ARG A 237 4.28 -7.41 -29.85
C ARG A 237 4.74 -6.62 -28.63
N ASN A 238 6.05 -6.51 -28.48
CA ASN A 238 6.65 -5.74 -27.39
C ASN A 238 6.45 -4.24 -27.60
N PHE A 239 6.32 -3.52 -26.49
CA PHE A 239 6.42 -2.07 -26.47
C PHE A 239 7.87 -1.60 -26.62
N TYR A 240 8.10 -0.61 -27.49
CA TYR A 240 9.39 0.06 -27.68
C TYR A 240 9.24 1.57 -27.51
N PRO A 241 10.34 2.30 -27.26
CA PRO A 241 10.32 3.77 -27.14
C PRO A 241 9.55 4.49 -28.23
N LYS A 242 9.66 4.06 -29.48
CA LYS A 242 8.96 4.68 -30.61
C LYS A 242 7.44 4.55 -30.54
N ASP A 243 6.94 3.47 -29.93
CA ASP A 243 5.49 3.26 -29.76
C ASP A 243 4.89 4.30 -28.80
N SER A 244 5.72 4.89 -27.92
CA SER A 244 5.26 5.94 -27.02
C SER A 244 4.93 7.25 -27.74
N TYR A 245 5.58 7.55 -28.85
CA TYR A 245 5.52 8.87 -29.48
C TYR A 245 4.12 9.30 -29.87
N ASP A 246 3.32 8.35 -30.38
CA ASP A 246 1.98 8.60 -30.91
C ASP A 246 0.87 8.30 -29.89
N ILE A 247 1.22 7.99 -28.63
CA ILE A 247 0.22 7.85 -27.55
C ILE A 247 -0.41 9.23 -27.33
N LYS A 248 -1.72 9.32 -27.60
CA LYS A 248 -2.51 10.54 -27.42
C LYS A 248 -3.40 10.44 -26.20
N ILE A 249 -3.18 11.35 -25.25
CA ILE A 249 -3.98 11.47 -24.02
C ILE A 249 -4.69 12.82 -23.99
N LYS A 250 -5.88 12.84 -23.38
CA LYS A 250 -6.63 14.08 -23.15
C LYS A 250 -6.26 14.64 -21.79
N LEU A 251 -5.81 15.90 -21.74
CA LEU A 251 -5.43 16.60 -20.51
C LEU A 251 -6.23 17.89 -20.36
N PRO A 252 -6.50 18.32 -19.12
CA PRO A 252 -7.20 19.57 -18.84
C PRO A 252 -6.35 20.77 -19.29
N ILE A 253 -7.01 21.71 -19.94
CA ILE A 253 -6.46 23.01 -20.29
C ILE A 253 -7.29 24.13 -19.68
N ASN A 254 -6.63 25.23 -19.36
CA ASN A 254 -7.22 26.48 -18.92
C ASN A 254 -6.54 27.62 -19.69
N ASN A 255 -7.34 28.47 -20.32
CA ASN A 255 -6.89 29.56 -21.19
C ASN A 255 -5.88 29.09 -22.26
N GLY A 256 -6.17 27.94 -22.89
CA GLY A 256 -5.34 27.36 -23.95
C GLY A 256 -4.00 26.75 -23.48
N LYS A 257 -3.72 26.72 -22.17
CA LYS A 257 -2.50 26.13 -21.59
C LYS A 257 -2.84 24.91 -20.75
N LEU A 258 -1.89 23.98 -20.63
CA LEU A 258 -2.03 22.81 -19.76
C LEU A 258 -2.31 23.25 -18.32
N ASP A 259 -3.42 22.80 -17.74
CA ASP A 259 -3.82 23.14 -16.38
C ASP A 259 -3.12 22.21 -15.37
N SER A 260 -1.80 22.40 -15.22
CA SER A 260 -0.99 21.63 -14.28
C SER A 260 -1.44 21.82 -12.84
N GLU A 261 -1.85 23.03 -12.45
CA GLU A 261 -2.30 23.32 -11.09
C GLU A 261 -3.53 22.47 -10.71
N PHE A 262 -4.49 22.35 -11.62
CA PHE A 262 -5.63 21.46 -11.41
C PHE A 262 -5.23 19.99 -11.29
N MET A 263 -4.36 19.51 -12.16
CA MET A 263 -3.88 18.11 -12.10
C MET A 263 -3.20 17.82 -10.76
N GLU A 264 -2.38 18.75 -10.25
CA GLU A 264 -1.75 18.63 -8.94
C GLU A 264 -2.77 18.57 -7.80
N LYS A 265 -3.66 19.57 -7.74
CA LYS A 265 -4.72 19.63 -6.74
C LYS A 265 -5.59 18.38 -6.76
N PHE A 266 -5.96 17.90 -7.95
CA PHE A 266 -6.78 16.71 -8.10
C PHE A 266 -6.10 15.46 -7.50
N ILE A 267 -4.82 15.22 -7.80
CA ILE A 267 -4.11 14.08 -7.23
C ILE A 267 -3.97 14.19 -5.70
N ILE A 268 -3.72 15.39 -5.18
CA ILE A 268 -3.69 15.63 -3.72
C ILE A 268 -5.05 15.29 -3.11
N VAL A 269 -6.16 15.71 -3.72
CA VAL A 269 -7.52 15.40 -3.24
C VAL A 269 -7.80 13.90 -3.31
N VAL A 270 -7.37 13.20 -4.36
CA VAL A 270 -7.46 11.74 -4.45
C VAL A 270 -6.66 11.07 -3.33
N GLN A 271 -5.46 11.55 -3.02
CA GLN A 271 -4.69 11.04 -1.88
C GLN A 271 -5.45 11.23 -0.57
N LYS A 272 -6.01 12.42 -0.31
CA LYS A 272 -6.84 12.68 0.87
C LYS A 272 -8.00 11.69 0.99
N LEU A 273 -8.71 11.41 -0.11
CA LEU A 273 -9.80 10.44 -0.13
C LEU A 273 -9.33 9.04 0.29
N VAL A 274 -8.23 8.56 -0.29
CA VAL A 274 -7.68 7.24 0.02
C VAL A 274 -7.24 7.15 1.47
N ILE A 275 -6.52 8.15 1.98
CA ILE A 275 -6.07 8.19 3.38
C ILE A 275 -7.26 8.17 4.34
N LYS A 276 -8.29 8.98 4.06
CA LYS A 276 -9.51 9.03 4.86
C LYS A 276 -10.19 7.66 4.93
N ASP A 277 -10.33 6.97 3.80
CA ASP A 277 -10.95 5.64 3.75
C ASP A 277 -10.12 4.59 4.51
N LEU A 278 -8.79 4.66 4.42
CA LEU A 278 -7.88 3.79 5.17
C LEU A 278 -8.00 3.99 6.68
N VAL A 279 -8.01 5.25 7.15
CA VAL A 279 -8.19 5.58 8.57
C VAL A 279 -9.55 5.05 9.07
N ILE A 280 -10.62 5.24 8.30
CA ILE A 280 -11.96 4.71 8.65
C ILE A 280 -11.93 3.18 8.73
N CYS A 281 -11.26 2.51 7.79
CA CYS A 281 -11.14 1.06 7.78
C CYS A 281 -10.34 0.53 8.99
N ALA A 282 -9.22 1.17 9.32
CA ALA A 282 -8.42 0.84 10.49
C ALA A 282 -9.24 0.96 11.78
N ASN A 283 -9.95 2.09 11.96
CA ASN A 283 -10.81 2.32 13.11
C ASN A 283 -11.95 1.27 13.20
N LYS A 284 -12.56 0.88 12.08
CA LYS A 284 -13.60 -0.18 12.08
C LYS A 284 -13.07 -1.53 12.55
N LYS A 285 -11.83 -1.90 12.20
CA LYS A 285 -11.21 -3.15 12.67
C LYS A 285 -10.98 -3.13 14.19
N ILE A 286 -10.54 -1.99 14.70
CA ILE A 286 -10.37 -1.76 16.14
C ILE A 286 -11.71 -1.90 16.87
N GLU A 287 -12.76 -1.23 16.39
CA GLU A 287 -14.09 -1.30 16.99
C GLU A 287 -14.70 -2.71 16.94
N ALA A 288 -14.44 -3.47 15.88
CA ALA A 288 -14.87 -4.87 15.81
C ALA A 288 -14.15 -5.74 16.85
N MET A 289 -12.85 -5.51 17.08
CA MET A 289 -12.08 -6.21 18.11
C MET A 289 -12.59 -5.90 19.52
N LYS A 290 -12.88 -4.63 19.80
CA LYS A 290 -13.55 -4.18 21.03
C LYS A 290 -14.85 -4.94 21.28
N ARG A 291 -15.76 -4.96 20.29
CA ARG A 291 -17.05 -5.65 20.42
C ARG A 291 -16.88 -7.14 20.73
N LEU A 292 -15.94 -7.82 20.06
CA LEU A 292 -15.68 -9.23 20.33
C LEU A 292 -15.26 -9.50 21.77
N VAL A 293 -14.51 -8.59 22.40
CA VAL A 293 -14.12 -8.74 23.82
C VAL A 293 -15.26 -8.37 24.76
N TYR A 294 -15.97 -7.26 24.50
CA TYR A 294 -17.07 -6.79 25.35
C TYR A 294 -18.36 -7.64 25.24
N GLU A 295 -18.58 -8.35 24.14
CA GLU A 295 -19.75 -9.21 23.92
C GLU A 295 -19.46 -10.71 24.22
N SER A 296 -18.26 -11.06 24.70
CA SER A 296 -17.83 -12.44 25.02
C SER A 296 -17.75 -12.77 26.50
#